data_AF-A0A0F9GA99-F1
#
_entry.id   AF-A0A0F9GA99-F1
#
_cell.length_a   1.000
_cell.length_b   1.000
_cell.length_c   1.000
_cell.angle_alpha   90.00
_cell.angle_beta   90.00
_cell.angle_gamma   90.00
#
_symmetry.space_group_name_H-M   'P 1'
#
loop_
_entity.id
_entity.type
_entity.pdbx_description
1 polymer ?
#
loop_
_entity_poly.entity_id
_entity_poly.type
_entity_poly.pdbx_seq_one_letter_code
_entity_poly.pdbx_strand_id
1 'polypeptide(L)'
;PKAIDRDRVMGYAKGINSYPPNVFFETPTDRVKLDTSYGIMTLEKSIVEVLSRSPDQHLILILDPVYKLMAGHISDEYDVKKFQDNVDMLLQKYPMTVILIHHSRLSKHDAEGNIIDGGAEDVMGSSYWNNWVDTLVRVKLTNPHTGADEVSVQFELTRNAYTFLPSFDIKWSRGNLQPKITRIHKLDFDDISTKRLE
;
A
#
# COMPACT_ATOMS: atom_id res chain seq x y z
N PRO A 1 -8.30 13.31 24.16
CA PRO A 1 -7.56 12.91 22.94
C PRO A 1 -7.24 11.41 22.84
N LYS A 2 -6.53 10.81 23.83
CA LYS A 2 -6.06 9.41 23.75
C LYS A 2 -7.14 8.31 23.76
N ALA A 3 -8.30 8.54 24.38
CA ALA A 3 -9.37 7.54 24.46
C ALA A 3 -10.12 7.37 23.13
N ILE A 4 -10.38 8.47 22.41
CA ILE A 4 -11.04 8.47 21.10
C ILE A 4 -10.14 7.77 20.05
N ASP A 5 -8.83 8.02 20.09
CA ASP A 5 -7.89 7.31 19.23
C ASP A 5 -7.87 5.81 19.52
N ARG A 6 -7.95 5.41 20.80
CA ARG A 6 -8.02 3.99 21.17
C ARG A 6 -9.28 3.33 20.61
N ASP A 7 -10.45 3.95 20.79
CA ASP A 7 -11.71 3.37 20.30
C ASP A 7 -11.73 3.31 18.77
N ARG A 8 -11.11 4.28 18.09
CA ARG A 8 -10.91 4.27 16.64
C ARG A 8 -9.96 3.16 16.19
N VAL A 9 -8.81 3.01 16.84
CA VAL A 9 -7.84 1.92 16.56
C VAL A 9 -8.48 0.56 16.81
N MET A 10 -9.27 0.41 17.88
CA MET A 10 -10.00 -0.81 18.16
C MET A 10 -11.12 -1.05 17.14
N GLY A 11 -11.77 -0.01 16.62
CA GLY A 11 -12.72 -0.11 15.51
C GLY A 11 -12.08 -0.56 14.20
N TYR A 12 -10.86 -0.08 13.89
CA TYR A 12 -10.08 -0.57 12.75
C TYR A 12 -9.60 -2.01 12.96
N ALA A 13 -9.10 -2.34 14.16
CA ALA A 13 -8.52 -3.65 14.46
C ALA A 13 -9.56 -4.77 14.62
N LYS A 14 -10.74 -4.46 15.17
CA LYS A 14 -11.86 -5.42 15.31
C LYS A 14 -12.75 -5.48 14.09
N GLY A 15 -12.59 -4.52 13.19
CA GLY A 15 -13.56 -4.25 12.16
C GLY A 15 -14.76 -3.45 12.65
N ILE A 16 -15.28 -2.62 11.76
CA ILE A 16 -16.69 -2.23 11.85
C ILE A 16 -17.48 -3.50 11.55
N ASN A 17 -18.50 -3.83 12.37
CA ASN A 17 -19.35 -5.04 12.29
C ASN A 17 -20.15 -5.21 10.97
N SER A 18 -19.65 -4.70 9.85
CA SER A 18 -20.28 -4.64 8.54
C SER A 18 -19.36 -5.12 7.43
N TYR A 19 -18.30 -5.88 7.72
CA TYR A 19 -17.49 -6.43 6.65
C TYR A 19 -18.31 -7.48 5.88
N PRO A 20 -18.33 -7.41 4.54
CA PRO A 20 -18.97 -8.43 3.76
C PRO A 20 -18.25 -9.78 3.98
N PRO A 21 -18.95 -10.91 3.80
CA PRO A 21 -18.47 -12.24 4.20
C PRO A 21 -17.19 -12.69 3.48
N ASN A 22 -16.83 -12.01 2.40
CA ASN A 22 -15.63 -12.27 1.60
C ASN A 22 -14.41 -11.44 2.05
N VAL A 23 -14.50 -10.67 3.14
CA VAL A 23 -13.35 -9.94 3.68
C VAL A 23 -12.84 -10.64 4.92
N PHE A 24 -11.58 -11.05 4.86
CA PHE A 24 -10.88 -11.70 5.96
C PHE A 24 -9.79 -10.78 6.50
N PHE A 25 -9.81 -10.54 7.82
CA PHE A 25 -8.78 -9.75 8.50
C PHE A 25 -8.03 -10.62 9.49
N GLU A 26 -6.72 -10.61 9.37
CA GLU A 26 -5.81 -11.20 10.34
C GLU A 26 -4.85 -10.12 10.81
N THR A 27 -4.81 -9.85 12.11
CA THR A 27 -3.71 -9.07 12.70
C THR A 27 -2.70 -10.07 13.21
N PRO A 28 -1.63 -10.36 12.45
CA PRO A 28 -0.64 -11.32 12.90
C PRO A 28 -0.06 -10.86 14.24
N THR A 29 0.12 -11.80 15.17
CA THR A 29 0.98 -11.57 16.33
C THR A 29 2.38 -11.20 15.84
N ASP A 30 3.17 -10.51 16.68
CA ASP A 30 4.51 -9.94 16.40
C ASP A 30 5.54 -10.92 15.78
N ARG A 31 5.17 -12.20 15.65
CA ARG A 31 5.99 -13.33 15.23
C ARG A 31 5.81 -13.73 13.75
N VAL A 32 4.80 -13.22 13.04
CA VAL A 32 4.60 -13.60 11.63
C VAL A 32 5.44 -12.69 10.73
N LYS A 33 6.51 -13.25 10.20
CA LYS A 33 7.47 -12.58 9.32
C LYS A 33 7.55 -13.32 7.98
N LEU A 34 7.15 -12.68 6.89
CA LEU A 34 6.94 -13.32 5.59
C LEU A 34 8.25 -13.61 4.84
N ASP A 35 9.37 -13.06 5.30
CA ASP A 35 10.74 -13.44 4.91
C ASP A 35 11.25 -14.70 5.66
N THR A 36 10.39 -15.36 6.43
CA THR A 36 10.69 -16.63 7.12
C THR A 36 9.77 -17.75 6.64
N SER A 37 10.27 -18.99 6.68
CA SER A 37 9.47 -20.18 6.32
C SER A 37 8.22 -20.32 7.18
N TYR A 38 8.30 -20.00 8.48
CA TYR A 38 7.13 -20.05 9.37
C TYR A 38 6.06 -19.04 8.96
N GLY A 39 6.45 -17.79 8.69
CA GLY A 39 5.50 -16.75 8.34
C GLY A 39 4.83 -17.01 6.99
N ILE A 40 5.60 -17.42 5.98
CA ILE A 40 5.04 -17.71 4.65
C ILE A 40 4.10 -18.92 4.67
N MET A 41 4.45 -19.99 5.39
CA MET A 41 3.56 -21.15 5.56
C MET A 41 2.29 -20.82 6.35
N THR A 42 2.37 -19.89 7.30
CA THR A 42 1.20 -19.43 8.05
C THR A 42 0.26 -18.65 7.13
N LEU A 43 0.80 -17.70 6.35
CA LEU A 43 0.03 -16.95 5.36
C LEU A 43 -0.59 -17.87 4.31
N GLU A 44 0.16 -18.85 3.79
CA GLU A 44 -0.33 -19.81 2.82
C GLU A 44 -1.53 -20.61 3.34
N LYS A 45 -1.52 -21.02 4.61
CA LYS A 45 -2.68 -21.68 5.24
C LYS A 45 -3.90 -20.77 5.24
N SER A 46 -3.74 -19.49 5.60
CA SER A 46 -4.83 -18.51 5.56
C SER A 46 -5.35 -18.29 4.14
N ILE A 47 -4.46 -18.25 3.13
CA ILE A 47 -4.84 -18.17 1.71
C ILE A 47 -5.69 -19.38 1.30
N VAL A 48 -5.24 -20.59 1.60
CA VAL A 48 -5.98 -21.82 1.29
C VAL A 48 -7.34 -21.84 1.98
N GLU A 49 -7.42 -21.40 3.23
CA GLU A 49 -8.67 -21.30 3.97
C GLU A 49 -9.64 -20.31 3.32
N VAL A 50 -9.17 -19.10 2.95
CA VAL A 50 -10.01 -18.09 2.29
C VAL A 50 -10.50 -18.60 0.93
N LEU A 51 -9.61 -19.17 0.11
CA LEU A 51 -9.98 -19.76 -1.18
C LEU A 51 -11.00 -20.90 -1.01
N SER A 52 -10.91 -21.70 0.05
CA SER A 52 -11.88 -22.77 0.32
C SER A 52 -13.30 -22.25 0.61
N ARG A 53 -13.41 -21.03 1.16
CA ARG A 53 -14.68 -20.36 1.47
C ARG A 53 -15.25 -19.59 0.29
N SER A 54 -14.44 -19.26 -0.70
CA SER A 54 -14.81 -18.45 -1.87
C SER A 54 -14.01 -18.87 -3.12
N PRO A 55 -14.20 -20.11 -3.62
CA PRO A 55 -13.34 -20.69 -4.66
C PRO A 55 -13.42 -19.98 -6.01
N ASP A 56 -14.55 -19.33 -6.31
CA ASP A 56 -14.80 -18.66 -7.59
C ASP A 56 -14.47 -17.15 -7.56
N GLN A 57 -13.94 -16.64 -6.44
CA GLN A 57 -13.60 -15.22 -6.31
C GLN A 57 -12.10 -14.99 -6.49
N HIS A 58 -11.76 -13.87 -7.15
CA HIS A 58 -10.37 -13.41 -7.25
C HIS A 58 -9.86 -12.98 -5.87
N LEU A 59 -8.74 -13.54 -5.43
CA LEU A 59 -8.15 -13.23 -4.14
C LEU A 59 -7.36 -11.93 -4.21
N ILE A 60 -7.62 -11.03 -3.25
CA ILE A 60 -6.82 -9.82 -3.02
C ILE A 60 -6.16 -9.94 -1.65
N LEU A 61 -4.84 -10.04 -1.62
CA LEU A 61 -4.04 -10.05 -0.41
C LEU A 61 -3.51 -8.64 -0.12
N ILE A 62 -3.89 -8.07 1.03
CA ILE A 62 -3.40 -6.76 1.47
C ILE A 62 -2.41 -6.96 2.62
N LEU A 63 -1.18 -6.48 2.45
CA LEU A 63 -0.09 -6.57 3.42
C LEU A 63 0.18 -5.19 4.03
N ASP A 64 -0.27 -4.97 5.27
CA ASP A 64 -0.30 -3.64 5.90
C ASP A 64 0.26 -3.61 7.35
N PRO A 65 1.32 -2.82 7.64
CA PRO A 65 2.29 -2.26 6.73
C PRO A 65 3.44 -3.27 6.49
N VAL A 66 4.00 -3.27 5.28
CA VAL A 66 4.99 -4.27 4.86
C VAL A 66 6.21 -4.35 5.78
N TYR A 67 6.68 -3.23 6.34
CA TYR A 67 7.84 -3.20 7.24
C TYR A 67 7.63 -4.01 8.52
N LYS A 68 6.39 -4.20 8.98
CA LYS A 68 6.09 -5.05 10.15
C LYS A 68 6.10 -6.53 9.81
N LEU A 69 5.96 -6.87 8.54
CA LEU A 69 5.90 -8.24 8.05
C LEU A 69 7.29 -8.77 7.63
N MET A 70 8.33 -7.94 7.67
CA MET A 70 9.71 -8.33 7.45
C MET A 70 10.44 -8.48 8.79
N ALA A 71 11.30 -9.49 8.92
CA ALA A 71 12.28 -9.59 10.00
C ALA A 71 13.51 -8.73 9.68
N GLY A 72 13.90 -8.69 8.41
CA GLY A 72 14.99 -7.86 7.89
C GLY A 72 14.64 -6.38 7.70
N HIS A 73 15.60 -5.61 7.19
CA HIS A 73 15.46 -4.17 7.00
C HIS A 73 14.84 -3.85 5.62
N ILE A 74 13.80 -3.00 5.61
CA ILE A 74 13.04 -2.66 4.39
C ILE A 74 13.85 -1.96 3.28
N SER A 75 15.02 -1.43 3.64
CA SER A 75 15.94 -0.79 2.69
C SER A 75 17.21 -1.58 2.40
N ASP A 76 17.31 -2.81 2.91
CA ASP A 76 18.40 -3.72 2.57
C ASP A 76 17.98 -4.63 1.42
N GLU A 77 18.79 -4.68 0.36
CA GLU A 77 18.47 -5.44 -0.86
C GLU A 77 18.23 -6.93 -0.58
N TYR A 78 19.09 -7.51 0.24
CA TYR A 78 19.08 -8.94 0.50
C TYR A 78 17.85 -9.34 1.32
N ASP A 79 17.50 -8.54 2.32
CA ASP A 79 16.30 -8.75 3.12
C ASP A 79 15.02 -8.52 2.32
N VAL A 80 14.96 -7.47 1.50
CA VAL A 80 13.83 -7.21 0.60
C VAL A 80 13.66 -8.36 -0.39
N LYS A 81 14.74 -8.82 -1.01
CA LYS A 81 14.69 -9.90 -2.00
C LYS A 81 14.14 -11.20 -1.42
N LYS A 82 14.53 -11.58 -0.20
CA LYS A 82 13.94 -12.76 0.47
C LYS A 82 12.44 -12.67 0.63
N PHE A 83 11.96 -11.48 1.02
CA PHE A 83 10.53 -11.23 1.14
C PHE A 83 9.84 -11.34 -0.23
N GLN A 84 10.41 -10.70 -1.26
CA GLN A 84 9.89 -10.72 -2.63
C GLN A 84 9.82 -12.16 -3.18
N ASP A 85 10.89 -12.93 -3.07
CA ASP A 85 10.97 -14.32 -3.54
C ASP A 85 9.85 -15.19 -2.90
N ASN A 86 9.59 -15.00 -1.60
CA ASN A 86 8.52 -15.72 -0.90
C ASN A 86 7.12 -15.30 -1.37
N VAL A 87 6.89 -14.01 -1.64
CA VAL A 87 5.61 -13.53 -2.19
C VAL A 87 5.43 -14.00 -3.63
N ASP A 88 6.48 -13.98 -4.44
CA ASP A 88 6.47 -14.47 -5.82
C ASP A 88 6.14 -15.97 -5.88
N MET A 89 6.66 -16.76 -4.95
CA MET A 89 6.29 -18.16 -4.81
C MET A 89 4.78 -18.34 -4.57
N LEU A 90 4.16 -17.48 -3.76
CA LEU A 90 2.70 -17.52 -3.56
C LEU A 90 1.95 -17.08 -4.81
N LEU A 91 2.40 -16.01 -5.49
CA LEU A 91 1.79 -15.51 -6.72
C LEU A 91 1.85 -16.53 -7.87
N GLN A 92 2.91 -17.34 -7.94
CA GLN A 92 3.04 -18.43 -8.89
C GLN A 92 2.08 -19.59 -8.58
N LYS A 93 1.80 -19.82 -7.29
CA LYS A 93 0.97 -20.94 -6.83
C LYS A 93 -0.53 -20.62 -6.82
N TYR A 94 -0.89 -19.37 -6.55
CA TYR A 94 -2.27 -18.93 -6.38
C TYR A 94 -2.55 -17.71 -7.27
N PRO A 95 -3.60 -17.74 -8.11
CA PRO A 95 -4.00 -16.58 -8.91
C PRO A 95 -4.58 -15.51 -7.97
N MET A 96 -3.78 -14.49 -7.65
CA MET A 96 -4.18 -13.43 -6.72
C MET A 96 -3.52 -12.10 -7.08
N THR A 97 -4.07 -11.01 -6.53
CA THR A 97 -3.44 -9.69 -6.54
C THR A 97 -2.91 -9.38 -5.15
N VAL A 98 -1.67 -8.91 -5.07
CA VAL A 98 -1.05 -8.48 -3.80
C VAL A 98 -0.98 -6.95 -3.77
N ILE A 99 -1.44 -6.36 -2.68
CA ILE A 99 -1.34 -4.93 -2.40
C ILE A 99 -0.44 -4.76 -1.17
N LEU A 100 0.63 -3.98 -1.32
CA LEU A 100 1.57 -3.69 -0.25
C LEU A 100 1.32 -2.27 0.26
N ILE A 101 1.08 -2.12 1.56
CA ILE A 101 1.04 -0.80 2.19
C ILE A 101 2.45 -0.49 2.70
N HIS A 102 3.11 0.41 1.98
CA HIS A 102 4.45 0.89 2.29
C HIS A 102 4.38 2.34 2.79
N HIS A 103 4.84 2.58 4.01
CA HIS A 103 4.92 3.95 4.54
C HIS A 103 6.03 4.72 3.81
N SER A 104 5.75 5.95 3.37
CA SER A 104 6.79 6.83 2.85
C SER A 104 7.76 7.24 3.95
N ARG A 105 9.00 7.61 3.58
CA ARG A 105 9.89 8.29 4.53
C ARG A 105 9.24 9.59 5.03
N LEU A 106 9.66 10.03 6.22
CA LEU A 106 9.41 11.39 6.68
C LEU A 106 9.95 12.37 5.62
N SER A 107 9.10 13.31 5.21
CA SER A 107 9.44 14.34 4.24
C SER A 107 10.75 15.02 4.62
N LYS A 108 11.68 15.11 3.66
CA LYS A 108 12.90 15.91 3.82
C LYS A 108 12.55 17.36 3.54
N HIS A 109 13.12 18.26 4.33
CA HIS A 109 13.02 19.70 4.09
C HIS A 109 14.34 20.19 3.50
N ASP A 110 14.28 21.13 2.55
CA ASP A 110 15.45 21.88 2.10
C ASP A 110 15.92 22.87 3.18
N ALA A 111 17.02 23.58 2.92
CA ALA A 111 17.57 24.55 3.86
C ALA A 111 16.63 25.74 4.10
N GLU A 112 15.70 25.97 3.16
CA GLU A 112 14.68 27.00 3.15
C GLU A 112 13.36 26.54 3.81
N GLY A 113 13.27 25.29 4.25
CA GLY A 113 12.12 24.71 4.93
C GLY A 113 11.02 24.15 4.01
N ASN A 114 11.19 24.21 2.69
CA ASN A 114 10.25 23.61 1.74
C ASN A 114 10.37 22.09 1.75
N ILE A 115 9.24 21.41 1.51
CA ILE A 115 9.21 19.96 1.41
C ILE A 115 9.86 19.55 0.08
N ILE A 116 10.93 18.77 0.15
CA ILE A 116 11.52 18.10 -1.01
C ILE A 116 10.64 16.89 -1.34
N ASP A 117 9.94 16.95 -2.47
CA ASP A 117 9.15 15.83 -2.99
C ASP A 117 10.04 14.91 -3.82
N GLY A 118 10.40 13.75 -3.28
CA GLY A 118 11.21 12.75 -3.96
C GLY A 118 10.43 11.82 -4.89
N GLY A 119 9.12 12.02 -5.11
CA GLY A 119 8.40 11.15 -6.06
C GLY A 119 8.42 9.67 -5.64
N ALA A 120 8.72 8.79 -6.59
CA ALA A 120 8.94 7.36 -6.37
C ALA A 120 10.20 7.04 -5.52
N GLU A 121 11.15 7.98 -5.37
CA GLU A 121 12.36 7.82 -4.55
C GLU A 121 12.10 7.96 -3.04
N ASP A 122 10.92 8.46 -2.65
CA ASP A 122 10.53 8.60 -1.24
C ASP A 122 10.06 7.29 -0.59
N VAL A 123 9.95 6.22 -1.37
CA VAL A 123 9.81 4.86 -0.85
C VAL A 123 11.14 4.51 -0.14
N MET A 124 11.09 4.19 1.15
CA MET A 124 12.29 3.86 1.92
C MET A 124 12.98 2.61 1.37
N GLY A 125 14.17 2.76 0.75
CA GLY A 125 14.84 1.65 0.05
C GLY A 125 14.39 1.51 -1.42
N SER A 126 14.14 2.66 -2.07
CA SER A 126 13.27 2.88 -3.22
C SER A 126 13.43 1.93 -4.41
N SER A 127 14.65 1.63 -4.85
CA SER A 127 14.83 0.94 -6.12
C SER A 127 14.33 -0.50 -6.13
N TYR A 128 14.56 -1.28 -5.07
CA TYR A 128 14.22 -2.70 -5.03
C TYR A 128 12.71 -2.94 -5.06
N TRP A 129 11.94 -2.08 -4.39
CA TRP A 129 10.49 -2.15 -4.40
C TRP A 129 9.91 -1.67 -5.74
N ASN A 130 10.37 -0.53 -6.24
CA ASN A 130 9.90 0.04 -7.50
C ASN A 130 10.19 -0.88 -8.70
N ASN A 131 11.31 -1.60 -8.66
CA ASN A 131 11.70 -2.52 -9.72
C ASN A 131 10.88 -3.82 -9.73
N TRP A 132 10.29 -4.21 -8.60
CA TRP A 132 9.53 -5.45 -8.47
C TRP A 132 8.02 -5.25 -8.71
N VAL A 133 7.45 -4.11 -8.30
CA VAL A 133 6.00 -3.88 -8.43
C VAL A 133 5.55 -3.55 -9.85
N ASP A 134 4.37 -4.03 -10.23
CA ASP A 134 3.71 -3.68 -11.49
C ASP A 134 3.10 -2.28 -11.47
N THR A 135 2.59 -1.86 -10.30
CA THR A 135 1.90 -0.59 -10.12
C THR A 135 2.28 0.03 -8.78
N LEU A 136 2.64 1.32 -8.80
CA LEU A 136 2.89 2.13 -7.61
C LEU A 136 1.84 3.23 -7.52
N VAL A 137 1.05 3.21 -6.45
CA VAL A 137 0.07 4.24 -6.13
C VAL A 137 0.52 5.02 -4.92
N ARG A 138 0.64 6.34 -5.07
CA ARG A 138 1.04 7.25 -4.02
C ARG A 138 -0.17 7.97 -3.46
N VAL A 139 -0.29 7.96 -2.13
CA VAL A 139 -1.35 8.64 -1.39
C VAL A 139 -0.72 9.72 -0.53
N LYS A 140 -1.14 10.97 -0.72
CA LYS A 140 -0.64 12.14 0.04
C LYS A 140 -1.80 12.92 0.64
N LEU A 141 -1.66 13.38 1.88
CA LEU A 141 -2.59 14.37 2.43
C LEU A 141 -2.50 15.67 1.61
N THR A 142 -3.63 16.21 1.15
CA THR A 142 -3.64 17.47 0.38
C THR A 142 -3.32 18.67 1.26
N ASN A 143 -3.67 18.61 2.55
CA ASN A 143 -3.35 19.64 3.52
C ASN A 143 -2.98 19.03 4.90
N PRO A 144 -1.70 18.68 5.11
CA PRO A 144 -1.26 17.99 6.32
C PRO A 144 -1.42 18.82 7.61
N HIS A 145 -1.48 20.15 7.52
CA HIS A 145 -1.53 21.04 8.69
C HIS A 145 -2.95 21.35 9.19
N THR A 146 -3.97 21.16 8.34
CA THR A 146 -5.37 21.47 8.70
C THR A 146 -6.15 20.24 9.18
N GLY A 147 -5.53 19.06 9.15
CA GLY A 147 -6.21 17.80 9.50
C GLY A 147 -7.34 17.46 8.53
N ALA A 148 -7.23 17.88 7.27
CA ALA A 148 -8.21 17.62 6.23
C ALA A 148 -8.30 16.12 5.93
N ASP A 149 -9.52 15.61 5.76
CA ASP A 149 -9.80 14.23 5.36
C ASP A 149 -9.61 14.00 3.86
N GLU A 150 -8.86 14.87 3.21
CA GLU A 150 -8.65 14.84 1.78
C GLU A 150 -7.22 14.37 1.45
N VAL A 151 -7.15 13.41 0.55
CA VAL A 151 -5.91 12.81 0.07
C VAL A 151 -5.87 12.87 -1.45
N SER A 152 -4.70 13.18 -1.99
CA SER A 152 -4.40 13.04 -3.40
C SER A 152 -3.87 11.63 -3.66
N VAL A 153 -4.36 11.01 -4.73
CA VAL A 153 -3.98 9.69 -5.20
C VAL A 153 -3.35 9.83 -6.59
N GLN A 154 -2.13 9.31 -6.73
CA GLN A 154 -1.32 9.45 -7.93
C GLN A 154 -0.73 8.10 -8.34
N PHE A 155 -0.80 7.76 -9.64
CA PHE A 155 -0.17 6.57 -10.19
C PHE A 155 1.24 6.92 -10.67
N GLU A 156 2.24 6.57 -9.87
CA GLU A 156 3.65 6.90 -10.12
C GLU A 156 4.31 5.89 -11.08
N LEU A 157 3.90 4.62 -11.01
CA LEU A 157 4.38 3.54 -11.88
C LEU A 157 3.20 2.67 -12.30
N THR A 158 3.09 2.37 -13.60
CA THR A 158 2.06 1.49 -14.17
C THR A 158 2.62 0.72 -15.37
N ARG A 159 3.21 -0.46 -15.15
CA ARG A 159 3.91 -1.21 -16.21
C ARG A 159 2.98 -1.71 -17.31
N ASN A 160 1.77 -2.10 -16.93
CA ASN A 160 0.81 -2.80 -17.79
C ASN A 160 -0.39 -1.93 -18.20
N ALA A 161 -0.39 -0.63 -17.88
CA ALA A 161 -1.51 0.23 -18.23
C ALA A 161 -1.47 0.61 -19.72
N TYR A 162 -2.58 0.40 -20.42
CA TYR A 162 -2.70 0.76 -21.84
C TYR A 162 -2.72 2.28 -22.07
N THR A 163 -3.19 3.03 -21.08
CA THR A 163 -3.25 4.49 -21.08
C THR A 163 -2.79 5.04 -19.75
N PHE A 164 -2.44 6.32 -19.72
CA PHE A 164 -2.12 6.99 -18.47
C PHE A 164 -3.33 6.98 -17.52
N LEU A 165 -3.08 6.68 -16.25
CA LEU A 165 -4.10 6.68 -15.21
C LEU A 165 -4.15 8.07 -14.53
N PRO A 166 -5.29 8.77 -14.58
CA PRO A 166 -5.38 10.13 -14.02
C PRO A 166 -5.16 10.10 -12.51
N SER A 167 -4.52 11.14 -11.98
CA SER A 167 -4.54 11.39 -10.55
C SER A 167 -5.88 11.99 -10.12
N PHE A 168 -6.24 11.79 -8.86
CA PHE A 168 -7.50 12.30 -8.32
C PHE A 168 -7.41 12.55 -6.82
N ASP A 169 -8.26 13.43 -6.33
CA ASP A 169 -8.39 13.72 -4.90
C ASP A 169 -9.61 12.99 -4.33
N ILE A 170 -9.44 12.40 -3.16
CA ILE A 170 -10.47 11.69 -2.40
C ILE A 170 -10.65 12.38 -1.06
N LYS A 171 -11.90 12.65 -0.68
CA LYS A 171 -12.28 13.02 0.68
C LYS A 171 -12.91 11.84 1.43
N TRP A 172 -12.37 11.53 2.60
CA TRP A 172 -12.92 10.53 3.52
C TRP A 172 -13.96 11.16 4.44
N SER A 173 -15.10 10.49 4.59
CA SER A 173 -16.07 10.86 5.61
C SER A 173 -15.74 10.15 6.93
N ARG A 174 -15.31 10.89 7.96
CA ARG A 174 -14.94 10.31 9.27
C ARG A 174 -16.03 9.49 9.93
N GLY A 175 -17.29 9.83 9.69
CA GLY A 175 -18.44 9.19 10.34
C GLY A 175 -18.75 7.79 9.82
N ASN A 176 -18.43 7.50 8.55
CA ASN A 176 -18.77 6.22 7.90
C ASN A 176 -17.61 5.60 7.10
N LEU A 177 -16.44 6.23 7.11
CA LEU A 177 -15.23 5.81 6.41
C LEU A 177 -15.42 5.55 4.91
N GLN A 178 -16.37 6.25 4.28
CA GLN A 178 -16.55 6.15 2.84
C GLN A 178 -15.70 7.21 2.10
N PRO A 179 -14.92 6.79 1.08
CA PRO A 179 -14.21 7.73 0.22
C PRO A 179 -15.15 8.34 -0.82
N LYS A 180 -14.96 9.62 -1.13
CA LYS A 180 -15.62 10.31 -2.25
C LYS A 180 -14.57 11.02 -3.10
N ILE A 181 -14.55 10.73 -4.41
CA ILE A 181 -13.72 11.49 -5.35
C ILE A 181 -14.24 12.94 -5.41
N THR A 182 -13.38 13.90 -5.08
CA THR A 182 -13.68 15.33 -5.10
C THR A 182 -13.20 16.01 -6.37
N ARG A 183 -12.09 15.50 -6.95
CA ARG A 183 -11.47 16.05 -8.15
C ARG A 183 -10.78 14.96 -8.95
N ILE A 184 -10.88 15.03 -10.27
CA ILE A 184 -10.04 14.25 -11.20
C ILE A 184 -9.15 15.26 -11.91
N HIS A 185 -7.83 15.07 -11.81
CA HIS A 185 -6.87 15.92 -12.49
C HIS A 185 -6.78 15.45 -13.95
N LYS A 186 -7.03 16.36 -14.89
CA LYS A 186 -6.84 16.07 -16.30
C LYS A 186 -5.35 16.03 -16.61
N LEU A 187 -4.98 15.18 -17.55
CA LEU A 187 -3.64 15.17 -18.11
C LEU A 187 -3.46 16.39 -19.00
N ASP A 188 -2.56 17.29 -18.62
CA ASP A 188 -2.00 18.25 -19.56
C ASP A 188 -0.90 17.54 -20.35
N PHE A 189 -1.16 17.32 -21.64
CA PHE A 189 -0.28 16.58 -22.55
C PHE A 189 1.03 17.33 -22.89
N ASP A 190 1.18 18.57 -22.42
CA ASP A 190 2.29 19.45 -22.80
C ASP A 190 3.57 19.25 -21.96
N ASP A 191 3.49 18.60 -20.79
CA ASP A 191 4.59 18.56 -19.82
C ASP A 191 5.52 17.31 -19.93
N ILE A 192 5.24 16.39 -20.87
CA ILE A 192 5.91 15.07 -20.94
C ILE A 192 7.00 15.00 -22.01
N SER A 193 7.10 16.00 -22.90
CA SER A 193 8.12 16.00 -23.96
C SER A 193 9.57 16.15 -23.47
N THR A 194 9.80 16.42 -22.17
CA THR A 194 11.13 16.71 -21.61
C THR A 194 11.68 15.67 -20.63
N LYS A 195 10.95 14.60 -20.27
CA LYS A 195 11.42 13.62 -19.26
C LYS A 195 11.62 12.18 -19.75
N ARG A 196 11.56 11.92 -21.05
CA ARG A 196 11.90 10.62 -21.65
C ARG A 196 13.17 10.69 -22.49
N LEU A 197 14.30 11.04 -21.87
CA LEU A 197 15.63 10.71 -22.33
C LEU A 197 16.54 10.66 -21.10
N GLU A 198 16.71 9.46 -20.53
CA GLU A 198 17.94 8.89 -19.94
C GLU A 198 17.62 7.54 -19.29
#